data_AF-A0A920Q8T6-F1
#
_entry.id   AF-A0A920Q8T6-F1
#
_cell.length_a   1.000
_cell.length_b   1.000
_cell.length_c   1.000
_cell.angle_alpha   90.00
_cell.angle_beta   90.00
_cell.angle_gamma   90.00
#
_symmetry.space_group_name_H-M   'P 1'
#
loop_
_entity.id
_entity.type
_entity.pdbx_description
1 polymer ?
#
loop_
_entity_poly.entity_id
_entity_poly.type
_entity_poly.pdbx_seq_one_letter_code
_entity_poly.pdbx_strand_id
1 'polypeptide(L)' 'MDTHLGFALSQTTGRPGRMAMTYIEELMAGNPAPAVMTFKTGVKKDGSITARQAHLFLIVVGMPLSSPNEE' A
#
# COMPACT_ATOMS: atom_id res chain seq x y z
N MET A 1 -2.18 3.01 -12.50
CA MET A 1 -3.60 2.93 -12.07
C MET A 1 -4.42 3.96 -12.84
N ASP A 2 -4.83 3.63 -14.07
CA ASP A 2 -5.34 4.63 -15.04
C ASP A 2 -6.08 3.96 -16.21
N THR A 3 -5.89 2.65 -16.42
CA THR A 3 -6.60 1.83 -17.41
C THR A 3 -8.12 1.93 -17.34
N HIS A 4 -8.71 1.98 -16.14
CA HIS A 4 -10.17 2.13 -16.00
C HIS A 4 -10.67 3.50 -16.46
N LEU A 5 -9.90 4.56 -16.16
CA LEU A 5 -10.20 5.91 -16.65
C LEU A 5 -9.99 5.98 -18.18
N GLY A 6 -8.95 5.34 -18.71
CA GLY A 6 -8.69 5.27 -20.15
C GLY A 6 -9.81 4.57 -20.91
N PHE A 7 -10.35 3.48 -20.35
CA PHE A 7 -11.52 2.81 -20.90
C PHE A 7 -12.76 3.70 -20.90
N ALA A 8 -13.09 4.33 -19.78
CA ALA A 8 -14.26 5.21 -19.67
C ALA A 8 -14.15 6.42 -20.62
N LEU A 9 -12.96 7.00 -20.74
CA LEU A 9 -12.70 8.11 -21.67
C LEU A 9 -12.79 7.67 -23.13
N SER A 10 -12.28 6.49 -23.47
CA SER A 10 -12.38 5.96 -24.83
C SER A 10 -13.82 5.64 -25.22
N GLN A 11 -14.62 5.10 -24.28
CA GLN A 11 -16.06 4.85 -24.47
C GLN A 11 -16.84 6.16 -24.69
N THR A 12 -16.57 7.18 -23.89
CA THR A 12 -17.30 8.47 -23.97
C THR A 12 -16.91 9.30 -25.19
N THR A 13 -15.63 9.27 -25.59
CA THR A 13 -15.13 10.04 -26.74
C THR A 13 -15.22 9.29 -28.07
N GLY A 14 -15.52 7.99 -28.05
CA GLY A 14 -15.61 7.13 -29.23
C GLY A 14 -14.29 6.96 -29.99
N ARG A 15 -13.17 7.30 -29.37
CA ARG A 15 -11.85 7.30 -30.00
C ARG A 15 -10.83 6.64 -29.06
N PRO A 16 -9.84 5.91 -29.60
CA PRO A 16 -8.75 5.39 -28.79
C PRO A 16 -7.89 6.54 -28.27
N GLY A 17 -7.83 6.68 -26.95
CA GLY A 17 -7.00 7.67 -26.26
C GLY A 17 -5.79 6.99 -25.62
N ARG A 18 -4.61 7.60 -25.74
CA ARG A 18 -3.41 7.18 -25.01
C ARG A 18 -3.32 7.96 -23.70
N MET A 19 -3.18 7.25 -22.60
CA MET A 19 -2.77 7.83 -21.32
C MET A 19 -1.26 7.72 -21.18
N ALA A 20 -0.61 8.84 -20.87
CA ALA A 20 0.81 8.89 -20.57
C ALA A 20 0.97 9.72 -19.30
N MET A 21 1.56 9.12 -18.28
CA MET A 21 1.87 9.77 -17.01
C MET A 21 3.34 10.19 -17.01
N THR A 22 3.60 11.32 -16.37
CA THR A 22 4.94 11.75 -16.02
C THR A 22 5.45 10.93 -14.84
N TYR A 23 6.77 10.89 -14.68
CA TYR A 23 7.42 10.16 -13.58
C TYR A 23 6.87 10.53 -12.19
N ILE A 24 6.56 11.81 -11.97
CA ILE A 24 6.04 12.31 -10.69
C ILE A 24 4.62 11.78 -10.44
N GLU A 25 3.78 11.74 -11.46
CA GLU A 25 2.40 11.26 -11.34
C GLU A 25 2.35 9.77 -11.00
N GLU A 26 3.24 8.97 -11.59
CA GLU A 26 3.39 7.55 -11.25
C GLU A 26 3.83 7.35 -9.79
N LEU A 27 4.79 8.15 -9.33
CA LEU A 27 5.29 8.06 -7.95
C LEU A 27 4.20 8.37 -6.92
N MET A 28 3.35 9.36 -7.21
CA MET A 28 2.23 9.73 -6.34
C MET A 28 1.07 8.71 -6.42
N ALA A 29 0.80 8.16 -7.60
CA ALA A 29 -0.23 7.14 -7.81
C ALA A 29 0.12 5.79 -7.16
N GLY A 30 1.41 5.48 -7.02
CA GLY A 30 1.90 4.28 -6.36
C GLY A 30 1.62 4.20 -4.86
N ASN A 31 1.17 5.29 -4.23
CA ASN A 31 0.84 5.38 -2.81
C ASN A 31 1.86 4.68 -1.90
N PRO A 32 3.14 5.10 -1.90
CA PRO A 32 4.14 4.51 -1.03
C PRO A 32 3.74 4.71 0.44
N ALA A 33 3.36 3.64 1.13
CA ALA A 33 2.97 3.68 2.53
C ALA A 33 4.21 3.57 3.43
N PRO A 34 4.61 4.62 4.17
CA PRO A 34 5.65 4.49 5.15
C PRO A 34 5.17 3.61 6.31
N ALA A 35 6.01 2.67 6.71
CA ALA A 35 5.74 1.77 7.82
C ALA A 35 6.86 1.84 8.87
N VAL A 36 6.48 1.86 10.13
CA VAL A 36 7.41 1.77 11.27
C VAL A 36 7.12 0.47 12.00
N MET A 37 8.13 -0.38 12.16
CA MET A 37 8.00 -1.67 12.82
C MET A 37 8.99 -1.78 13.98
N THR A 38 8.47 -2.03 15.18
CA THR A 38 9.27 -2.25 16.39
C THR A 38 9.22 -3.72 16.78
N PHE A 39 10.38 -4.35 16.89
CA PHE A 39 10.51 -5.73 17.34
C PHE A 39 11.17 -5.80 18.71
N LYS A 40 10.54 -6.55 19.63
CA LYS A 40 11.16 -6.99 20.88
C LYS A 40 11.32 -8.49 20.82
N THR A 41 12.56 -8.96 20.76
CA THR A 41 12.89 -10.39 20.71
C THR A 41 13.63 -10.76 21.98
N GLY A 42 13.05 -11.67 22.77
CA GLY A 42 13.71 -12.30 23.89
C GLY A 42 14.59 -13.45 23.40
N VAL A 43 15.85 -13.47 23.83
CA VAL A 43 16.83 -14.51 23.49
C VAL A 43 17.48 -15.00 24.77
N LYS A 44 17.67 -16.31 24.89
CA LYS A 44 18.44 -16.96 25.97
C LYS A 44 19.94 -16.83 25.73
N LYS A 45 20.75 -17.08 26.77
CA LYS A 45 22.23 -17.05 26.67
C LYS A 45 22.79 -18.04 25.65
N ASP A 46 22.06 -19.10 25.33
CA ASP A 46 22.41 -20.11 24.32
C ASP A 46 22.03 -19.70 22.88
N GLY A 47 21.43 -18.52 22.70
CA GLY A 47 20.98 -18.02 21.40
C GLY A 47 19.55 -18.43 21.01
N SER A 48 18.86 -19.23 21.83
CA SER A 48 17.48 -19.64 21.54
C SER A 48 16.51 -18.47 21.72
N ILE A 49 15.71 -18.18 20.69
CA ILE A 49 14.63 -17.17 20.76
C ILE A 49 13.49 -17.72 21.62
N THR A 50 13.09 -16.98 22.65
CA THR A 50 12.04 -17.41 23.60
C THR A 50 10.75 -16.62 23.46
N ALA A 51 10.83 -15.38 23.00
CA ALA A 51 9.67 -14.53 22.83
C ALA A 51 9.92 -13.55 21.68
N ARG A 52 8.87 -13.24 20.93
CA ARG A 52 8.91 -12.19 19.91
C ARG A 52 7.63 -11.39 19.95
N GLN A 53 7.75 -10.09 20.13
CA GLN A 53 6.67 -9.13 20.07
C GLN A 53 6.97 -8.16 18.93
N ALA A 54 6.02 -7.96 18.03
CA ALA A 54 6.12 -7.04 16.92
C ALA A 54 4.98 -6.02 17.01
N HIS A 55 5.33 -4.74 16.92
CA HIS A 55 4.39 -3.64 16.82
C HIS A 55 4.58 -3.00 15.45
N LEU A 56 3.55 -3.04 14.61
CA LEU A 56 3.56 -2.46 13.28
C LEU A 56 2.67 -1.23 13.28
N PHE A 57 3.22 -0.09 12.87
CA PHE A 57 2.48 1.13 12.60
C PHE A 57 2.58 1.40 11.10
N LEU A 58 1.47 1.17 10.40
CA LEU A 58 1.36 1.44 8.97
C LEU A 58 0.64 2.78 8.78
N ILE A 59 1.30 3.73 8.11
CA ILE A 59 0.65 4.97 7.72
C ILE A 59 -0.05 4.71 6.40
N VAL A 60 -1.37 4.57 6.45
CA VAL A 60 -2.22 4.46 5.26
C VAL A 60 -2.77 5.84 4.93
N VAL A 61 -2.49 6.32 3.72
CA VAL A 61 -3.07 7.55 3.18
C VAL A 61 -4.08 7.16 2.09
N GLY A 62 -5.32 7.62 2.23
CA GLY A 62 -6.42 7.32 1.29
C GLY A 62 -7.66 6.73 1.97
N MET A 63 -8.53 6.11 1.17
CA MET A 63 -9.76 5.48 1.66
C MET A 63 -9.42 4.29 2.56
N PRO A 64 -9.89 4.24 3.83
CA PRO A 64 -9.63 3.11 4.69
C PRO A 64 -10.34 1.88 4.11
N LEU A 65 -9.59 0.80 3.87
CA LEU A 65 -10.18 -0.52 3.75
C LEU A 65 -10.85 -0.79 5.10
N SER A 66 -12.17 -0.92 5.11
CA SER A 66 -12.92 -1.31 6.30
C SER A 66 -12.25 -2.52 6.92
N SER A 67 -11.81 -2.42 8.18
CA SER A 67 -11.33 -3.58 8.91
C SER A 67 -12.43 -4.64 8.92
N PRO A 68 -12.12 -5.93 8.68
CA PRO A 68 -13.06 -6.97 9.06
C PRO A 68 -13.24 -6.85 10.58
N ASN A 69 -14.46 -6.56 11.01
CA ASN A 69 -14.81 -6.64 12.41
C ASN A 69 -14.48 -8.07 12.90
N GLU A 70 -13.68 -8.19 13.94
CA GLU A 70 -13.61 -9.41 14.74
C GLU A 70 -14.94 -9.48 15.52
N GLU A 71 -15.81 -10.42 15.12
CA GLU A 71 -16.85 -10.98 15.99
C GLU A 71 -16.22 -11.95 17.01
#